data_AF-A0A2M7ETP3-F1
#
_entry.id   AF-A0A2M7ETP3-F1
#
_cell.length_a   1.000
_cell.length_b   1.000
_cell.length_c   1.000
_cell.angle_alpha   90.00
_cell.angle_beta   90.00
_cell.angle_gamma   90.00
#
_symmetry.space_group_name_H-M   'P 1'
#
loop_
_entity.id
_entity.type
_entity.pdbx_description
1 polymer ?
#
loop_
_entity_poly.entity_id
_entity_poly.type
_entity_poly.pdbx_seq_one_letter_code
_entity_poly.pdbx_strand_id
1 'polypeptide(L)'
;MLARILCSTAMIAALGSAASAEVTVHILHTNDTHSRIQPINRYDSTCAPEDDAAGDCFGGVARVATAINDLRDELTAAGENVVVMNAGDRFQGSLIYTTFKGDVEAEMMEAIGYDVMAVGNHEFDDGPGNFRRFLDTVSFPVVSGNLDLSLSEELRGAVRNHVVLDVGGHRLGVISALATDTAETSSP
;
A
#
# COMPACT_ATOMS: atom_id res chain seq x y z
N MET A 1 -22.90 40.50 -46.13
CA MET A 1 -23.48 39.25 -45.57
C MET A 1 -22.48 38.10 -45.47
N LEU A 2 -21.54 37.92 -46.42
CA LEU A 2 -20.55 36.82 -46.35
C LEU A 2 -19.55 36.90 -45.18
N ALA A 3 -19.12 38.10 -44.77
CA ALA A 3 -18.16 38.25 -43.67
C ALA A 3 -18.69 37.81 -42.28
N ARG A 4 -20.02 37.79 -42.10
CA ARG A 4 -20.65 37.31 -40.85
C ARG A 4 -20.73 35.79 -40.75
N ILE A 5 -20.60 35.07 -41.87
CA ILE A 5 -20.67 33.61 -41.92
C ILE A 5 -19.31 32.97 -41.59
N LEU A 6 -18.20 33.65 -41.93
CA LEU A 6 -16.85 33.18 -41.62
C LEU A 6 -16.45 33.29 -40.14
N CYS A 7 -16.98 34.26 -39.38
CA CYS A 7 -16.71 34.33 -37.93
C CYS A 7 -17.40 33.22 -37.13
N SER A 8 -18.55 32.73 -37.59
CA SER A 8 -19.33 31.68 -36.91
C SER A 8 -18.68 30.30 -37.03
N THR A 9 -17.95 30.05 -38.12
CA THR A 9 -17.28 28.77 -38.38
C THR A 9 -15.97 28.63 -37.59
N ALA A 10 -15.30 29.74 -37.27
CA ALA A 10 -14.08 29.72 -36.45
C ALA A 10 -14.33 29.40 -34.97
N MET A 11 -15.49 29.80 -34.41
CA MET A 11 -15.82 29.49 -33.00
C MET A 11 -16.18 28.02 -32.76
N ILE A 12 -16.67 27.30 -33.78
CA ILE A 12 -17.04 25.88 -33.64
C ILE A 12 -15.81 24.96 -33.67
N ALA A 13 -14.72 25.38 -34.33
CA ALA A 13 -13.45 24.64 -34.34
C ALA A 13 -12.66 24.77 -33.02
N ALA A 14 -13.01 25.72 -32.15
CA ALA A 14 -12.40 25.89 -30.82
C ALA A 14 -13.05 25.05 -29.72
N LEU A 15 -14.15 24.35 -30.02
CA LEU A 15 -14.74 23.30 -29.17
C LEU A 15 -14.09 21.93 -29.47
N GLY A 16 -12.81 21.93 -29.84
CA GLY A 16 -12.03 20.70 -29.84
C GLY A 16 -12.20 20.06 -28.47
N SER A 17 -12.79 18.86 -28.44
CA SER A 17 -12.84 18.04 -27.23
C SER A 17 -11.46 18.14 -26.60
N ALA A 18 -11.38 18.66 -25.36
CA ALA A 18 -10.18 18.49 -24.59
C ALA A 18 -9.91 16.99 -24.60
N ALA A 19 -8.90 16.57 -25.36
CA ALA A 19 -8.50 15.18 -25.40
C ALA A 19 -8.20 14.86 -23.93
N SER A 20 -9.02 14.00 -23.33
CA SER A 20 -8.74 13.54 -21.97
C SER A 20 -7.39 12.87 -22.08
N ALA A 21 -6.35 13.53 -21.54
CA ALA A 21 -5.02 12.95 -21.55
C ALA A 21 -5.12 11.58 -20.89
N GLU A 22 -4.48 10.58 -21.51
CA GLU A 22 -4.41 9.26 -20.94
C GLU A 22 -3.66 9.36 -19.61
N VAL A 23 -4.31 8.92 -18.53
CA VAL A 23 -3.72 8.92 -17.19
C VAL A 23 -3.29 7.50 -16.90
N THR A 24 -1.99 7.27 -16.92
CA THR A 24 -1.39 6.02 -16.43
C THR A 24 -1.01 6.22 -14.97
N VAL A 25 -1.36 5.25 -14.13
CA VAL A 25 -0.90 5.14 -12.74
C VAL A 25 -0.33 3.75 -12.55
N HIS A 26 0.93 3.68 -12.12
CA HIS A 26 1.62 2.45 -11.78
C HIS A 26 1.39 2.13 -10.30
N ILE A 27 0.94 0.92 -10.02
CA ILE A 27 0.71 0.46 -8.65
C ILE A 27 1.79 -0.56 -8.34
N LEU A 28 2.75 -0.18 -7.49
CA LEU A 28 3.69 -1.11 -6.89
C LEU A 28 3.04 -1.64 -5.62
N HIS A 29 2.90 -2.96 -5.48
CA HIS A 29 2.22 -3.49 -4.31
C HIS A 29 2.90 -4.70 -3.69
N THR A 30 2.60 -4.90 -2.41
CA THR A 30 2.96 -6.08 -1.62
C THR A 30 1.76 -6.50 -0.79
N ASN A 31 1.74 -7.73 -0.33
CA ASN A 31 0.72 -8.29 0.54
C ASN A 31 1.35 -9.47 1.29
N ASP A 32 0.76 -9.89 2.40
CA ASP A 32 1.09 -11.16 3.08
C ASP A 32 2.59 -11.31 3.33
N THR A 33 3.24 -10.22 3.75
CA THR A 33 4.67 -10.30 4.03
C THR A 33 4.95 -11.02 5.33
N HIS A 34 3.97 -11.14 6.23
CA HIS A 34 4.04 -12.01 7.42
C HIS A 34 5.42 -11.92 8.12
N SER A 35 5.83 -10.68 8.45
CA SER A 35 7.10 -10.40 9.13
C SER A 35 8.35 -11.03 8.49
N ARG A 36 8.34 -11.32 7.19
CA ARG A 36 9.52 -11.77 6.43
C ARG A 36 10.48 -10.60 6.15
N ILE A 37 11.04 -10.04 7.23
CA ILE A 37 11.99 -8.93 7.16
C ILE A 37 13.31 -9.41 6.54
N GLN A 38 13.77 -10.60 6.95
CA GLN A 38 14.95 -11.25 6.38
C GLN A 38 14.59 -12.08 5.16
N PRO A 39 15.56 -12.38 4.27
CA PRO A 39 15.39 -13.36 3.20
C PRO A 39 14.89 -14.70 3.72
N ILE A 40 14.10 -15.38 2.89
CA ILE A 40 13.59 -16.72 3.17
C ILE A 40 14.15 -17.73 2.18
N ASN A 41 14.21 -18.98 2.64
CA ASN A 41 14.49 -20.12 1.78
C ASN A 41 13.20 -20.63 1.10
N ARG A 42 13.34 -21.64 0.23
CA ARG A 42 12.23 -22.26 -0.50
C ARG A 42 11.12 -22.89 0.36
N TYR A 43 11.31 -23.00 1.67
CA TYR A 43 10.35 -23.54 2.62
C TYR A 43 9.72 -22.46 3.50
N ASP A 44 9.87 -21.18 3.12
CA ASP A 44 9.34 -20.04 3.85
C ASP A 44 9.86 -19.94 5.30
N SER A 45 11.13 -20.31 5.48
CA SER A 45 11.86 -20.11 6.74
C SER A 45 12.96 -19.09 6.55
N THR A 46 13.31 -18.37 7.62
CA THR A 46 14.45 -17.44 7.62
C THR A 46 15.69 -18.13 7.06
N CYS A 47 16.27 -17.51 6.03
CA CYS A 47 17.42 -18.04 5.32
C CYS A 47 18.70 -17.95 6.17
N ALA A 48 19.55 -18.98 6.08
CA ALA A 48 20.89 -18.93 6.65
C ALA A 48 21.78 -17.99 5.80
N PRO A 49 22.72 -17.24 6.41
CA PRO A 49 23.59 -16.32 5.67
C PRO A 49 24.39 -17.00 4.54
N GLU A 50 24.80 -18.26 4.73
CA GLU A 50 25.56 -19.03 3.74
C GLU A 50 24.72 -19.36 2.49
N ASP A 51 23.45 -19.72 2.69
CA ASP A 51 22.51 -20.02 1.60
C ASP A 51 22.13 -18.73 0.85
N ASP A 52 22.00 -17.61 1.57
CA ASP A 52 21.74 -16.31 0.96
C ASP A 52 22.93 -15.85 0.10
N ALA A 53 24.15 -16.07 0.59
CA ALA A 53 25.38 -15.80 -0.16
C ALA A 53 25.56 -16.72 -1.38
N ALA A 54 25.02 -17.94 -1.32
CA ALA A 54 24.97 -18.87 -2.45
C ALA A 54 23.90 -18.52 -3.50
N GLY A 55 22.99 -17.59 -3.18
CA GLY A 55 21.90 -17.18 -4.06
C GLY A 55 20.67 -18.10 -4.00
N ASP A 56 20.55 -18.94 -2.97
CA ASP A 56 19.46 -19.91 -2.81
C ASP A 56 18.22 -19.33 -2.10
N CYS A 57 18.26 -18.04 -1.73
CA CYS A 57 17.22 -17.37 -0.96
C CYS A 57 16.63 -16.17 -1.68
N PHE A 58 15.43 -15.78 -1.28
CA PHE A 58 14.63 -14.76 -1.94
C PHE A 58 13.82 -13.93 -0.93
N GLY A 59 13.21 -12.86 -1.43
CA GLY A 59 12.47 -11.92 -0.59
C GLY A 59 13.37 -11.21 0.42
N GLY A 60 12.80 -10.89 1.58
CA GLY A 60 13.39 -9.99 2.55
C GLY A 60 13.14 -8.53 2.19
N VAL A 61 12.85 -7.74 3.22
CA VAL A 61 12.43 -6.34 3.09
C VAL A 61 13.49 -5.49 2.38
N ALA A 62 14.78 -5.74 2.60
CA ALA A 62 15.83 -4.98 1.93
C ALA A 62 15.77 -5.12 0.39
N ARG A 63 15.55 -6.33 -0.13
CA ARG A 63 15.43 -6.57 -1.59
C ARG A 63 14.15 -5.97 -2.15
N VAL A 64 13.05 -6.09 -1.40
CA VAL A 64 11.76 -5.48 -1.76
C VAL A 64 11.89 -3.96 -1.81
N ALA A 65 12.54 -3.34 -0.83
CA ALA A 65 12.79 -1.90 -0.79
C ALA A 65 13.64 -1.44 -1.98
N THR A 66 14.71 -2.17 -2.33
CA THR A 66 15.50 -1.88 -3.53
C THR A 66 14.64 -1.95 -4.79
N ALA A 67 13.90 -3.04 -5.00
CA ALA A 67 13.06 -3.20 -6.20
C ALA A 67 11.99 -2.10 -6.31
N ILE A 68 11.35 -1.74 -5.19
CA ILE A 68 10.36 -0.67 -5.14
C ILE A 68 11.01 0.69 -5.45
N ASN A 69 12.18 0.98 -4.89
CA ASN A 69 12.87 2.26 -5.10
C ASN A 69 13.35 2.39 -6.55
N ASP A 70 13.95 1.34 -7.10
CA ASP A 70 14.42 1.33 -8.49
C ASP A 70 13.26 1.60 -9.47
N LEU A 71 12.13 0.90 -9.30
CA LEU A 71 10.94 1.10 -10.13
C LEU A 71 10.33 2.49 -9.93
N ARG A 72 10.22 2.96 -8.69
CA ARG A 72 9.66 4.30 -8.40
C ARG A 72 10.52 5.40 -9.00
N ASP A 73 11.84 5.29 -8.89
CA ASP A 73 12.79 6.26 -9.43
C ASP A 73 12.75 6.26 -10.96
N GLU A 74 12.69 5.09 -11.60
CA GLU A 74 12.54 4.95 -13.06
C GLU A 74 11.25 5.64 -13.55
N LEU A 75 10.11 5.30 -12.95
CA LEU A 75 8.80 5.83 -13.31
C LEU A 75 8.70 7.34 -13.07
N THR A 76 9.21 7.82 -11.93
CA THR A 76 9.21 9.24 -11.60
C THR A 76 10.12 10.03 -12.55
N ALA A 77 11.29 9.49 -12.92
CA ALA A 77 12.19 10.10 -13.89
C ALA A 77 11.58 10.18 -15.29
N ALA A 78 10.71 9.22 -15.65
CA ALA A 78 9.93 9.24 -16.89
C ALA A 78 8.72 10.21 -16.84
N GLY A 79 8.46 10.85 -15.69
CA GLY A 79 7.30 11.72 -15.49
C GLY A 79 5.99 10.96 -15.35
N GLU A 80 6.04 9.68 -14.97
CA GLU A 80 4.88 8.83 -14.79
C GLU A 80 4.39 8.86 -13.32
N ASN A 81 3.12 8.52 -13.15
CA ASN A 81 2.49 8.47 -11.82
C ASN A 81 2.70 7.09 -11.20
N VAL A 82 3.19 7.05 -9.97
CA VAL A 82 3.42 5.81 -9.22
C VAL A 82 2.85 5.91 -7.82
N VAL A 83 2.30 4.81 -7.32
CA VAL A 83 1.79 4.66 -5.95
C VAL A 83 2.26 3.32 -5.41
N VAL A 84 2.66 3.29 -4.15
CA VAL A 84 3.12 2.09 -3.43
C VAL A 84 2.09 1.68 -2.39
N MET A 85 1.55 0.47 -2.52
CA MET A 85 0.43 -0.02 -1.70
C MET A 85 0.76 -1.32 -0.97
N ASN A 86 0.21 -1.51 0.22
CA ASN A 86 0.21 -2.82 0.89
C ASN A 86 -1.22 -3.34 1.06
N ALA A 87 -1.45 -4.63 0.79
CA ALA A 87 -2.78 -5.23 0.88
C ALA A 87 -3.10 -5.92 2.22
N GLY A 88 -2.33 -5.65 3.28
CA GLY A 88 -2.52 -6.24 4.61
C GLY A 88 -1.55 -7.37 4.93
N ASP A 89 -1.70 -7.92 6.13
CA ASP A 89 -0.95 -9.06 6.66
C ASP A 89 0.56 -8.80 6.69
N ARG A 90 0.91 -7.71 7.39
CA ARG A 90 2.28 -7.40 7.77
C ARG A 90 2.68 -8.16 9.03
N PHE A 91 1.71 -8.36 9.91
CA PHE A 91 1.88 -9.00 11.21
C PHE A 91 2.01 -10.53 11.08
N GLN A 92 2.45 -11.14 12.18
CA GLN A 92 2.66 -12.59 12.31
C GLN A 92 3.74 -13.16 11.37
N GLY A 93 4.11 -14.44 11.53
CA GLY A 93 4.90 -15.21 10.57
C GLY A 93 6.38 -15.40 10.92
N SER A 94 6.97 -14.55 11.78
CA SER A 94 8.37 -14.69 12.19
C SER A 94 8.63 -14.35 13.66
N LEU A 95 9.83 -14.70 14.14
CA LEU A 95 10.29 -14.32 15.48
C LEU A 95 10.47 -12.80 15.64
N ILE A 96 10.61 -12.07 14.54
CA ILE A 96 10.72 -10.61 14.56
C ILE A 96 9.38 -10.02 15.04
N TYR A 97 8.27 -10.38 14.42
CA TYR A 97 6.95 -9.99 14.92
C TYR A 97 6.70 -10.48 16.34
N THR A 98 7.06 -11.73 16.65
CA THR A 98 6.90 -12.27 18.01
C THR A 98 7.60 -11.39 19.07
N THR A 99 8.74 -10.78 18.72
CA THR A 99 9.55 -9.97 19.63
C THR A 99 9.14 -8.49 19.64
N PHE A 100 8.89 -7.90 18.48
CA PHE A 100 8.72 -6.45 18.30
C PHE A 100 7.28 -6.03 18.01
N LYS A 101 6.39 -7.00 17.77
CA LYS A 101 4.93 -6.81 17.73
C LYS A 101 4.47 -5.72 16.75
N GLY A 102 5.12 -5.62 15.59
CA GLY A 102 4.78 -4.66 14.54
C GLY A 102 5.71 -3.45 14.43
N ASP A 103 6.60 -3.21 15.42
CA ASP A 103 7.45 -2.01 15.42
C ASP A 103 8.45 -2.01 14.25
N VAL A 104 9.03 -3.19 13.95
CA VAL A 104 9.96 -3.35 12.81
C VAL A 104 9.21 -3.26 11.49
N GLU A 105 8.01 -3.85 11.40
CA GLU A 105 7.16 -3.77 10.22
C GLU A 105 6.82 -2.30 9.89
N ALA A 106 6.43 -1.52 10.89
CA ALA A 106 6.13 -0.10 10.74
C ALA A 106 7.37 0.69 10.28
N GLU A 107 8.52 0.52 10.94
CA GLU A 107 9.77 1.20 10.58
C GLU A 107 10.16 0.91 9.12
N MET A 108 10.07 -0.35 8.70
CA MET A 108 10.41 -0.74 7.34
C MET A 108 9.42 -0.21 6.30
N MET A 109 8.13 -0.13 6.63
CA MET A 109 7.13 0.46 5.74
C MET A 109 7.31 1.97 5.59
N GLU A 110 7.66 2.68 6.67
CA GLU A 110 8.05 4.09 6.60
C GLU A 110 9.29 4.29 5.74
N ALA A 111 10.31 3.45 5.92
CA ALA A 111 11.54 3.52 5.13
C ALA A 111 11.33 3.23 3.63
N ILE A 112 10.41 2.32 3.30
CA ILE A 112 9.98 2.09 1.91
C ILE A 112 9.14 3.27 1.42
N GLY A 113 8.36 3.92 2.27
CA GLY A 113 7.45 4.99 1.88
C GLY A 113 6.24 4.44 1.13
N TYR A 114 5.42 3.64 1.82
CA TYR A 114 4.10 3.23 1.35
C TYR A 114 3.11 4.41 1.39
N ASP A 115 2.20 4.47 0.41
CA ASP A 115 1.19 5.52 0.31
C ASP A 115 -0.13 5.14 1.01
N VAL A 116 -0.42 3.83 1.08
CA VAL A 116 -1.63 3.29 1.70
C VAL A 116 -1.46 1.82 2.02
N MET A 117 -2.06 1.40 3.13
CA MET A 117 -2.15 -0.01 3.52
C MET A 117 -3.62 -0.42 3.73
N ALA A 118 -4.00 -1.59 3.24
CA ALA A 118 -5.23 -2.25 3.64
C ALA A 118 -5.03 -2.98 4.98
N VAL A 119 -6.08 -3.09 5.78
CA VAL A 119 -6.09 -3.98 6.95
C VAL A 119 -6.24 -5.43 6.48
N GLY A 120 -5.36 -6.31 6.94
CA GLY A 120 -5.47 -7.77 6.87
C GLY A 120 -5.96 -8.36 8.20
N ASN A 121 -6.18 -9.68 8.24
CA ASN A 121 -6.68 -10.35 9.43
C ASN A 121 -5.61 -10.40 10.53
N HIS A 122 -4.34 -10.61 10.17
CA HIS A 122 -3.27 -10.76 11.17
C HIS A 122 -2.93 -9.46 11.89
N GLU A 123 -3.41 -8.30 11.40
CA GLU A 123 -3.30 -7.05 12.14
C GLU A 123 -4.02 -7.10 13.51
N PHE A 124 -4.95 -8.04 13.72
CA PHE A 124 -5.68 -8.23 14.98
C PHE A 124 -5.11 -9.32 15.91
N ASP A 125 -4.01 -10.00 15.53
CA ASP A 125 -3.47 -11.17 16.25
C ASP A 125 -2.97 -10.87 17.67
N ASP A 126 -2.60 -9.63 17.96
CA ASP A 126 -2.24 -9.19 19.32
C ASP A 126 -3.25 -8.16 19.86
N GLY A 127 -4.47 -8.20 19.31
CA GLY A 127 -5.61 -7.42 19.74
C GLY A 127 -5.59 -5.95 19.29
N PRO A 128 -6.68 -5.22 19.57
CA PRO A 128 -6.89 -3.87 19.07
C PRO A 128 -5.88 -2.85 19.61
N GLY A 129 -5.34 -3.08 20.82
CA GLY A 129 -4.30 -2.22 21.40
C GLY A 129 -2.98 -2.28 20.64
N ASN A 130 -2.54 -3.47 20.21
CA ASN A 130 -1.32 -3.57 19.41
C ASN A 130 -1.51 -2.98 18.01
N PHE A 131 -2.66 -3.24 17.38
CA PHE A 131 -2.97 -2.64 16.10
C PHE A 131 -3.02 -1.10 16.19
N ARG A 132 -3.61 -0.57 17.27
CA ARG A 132 -3.62 0.87 17.52
C ARG A 132 -2.22 1.48 17.59
N ARG A 133 -1.29 0.81 18.26
CA ARG A 133 0.12 1.24 18.35
C ARG A 133 0.80 1.30 16.98
N PHE A 134 0.51 0.33 16.11
CA PHE A 134 1.00 0.36 14.73
C PHE A 134 0.40 1.54 13.94
N LEU A 135 -0.92 1.74 14.03
CA LEU A 135 -1.61 2.87 13.40
C LEU A 135 -1.07 4.23 13.85
N ASP A 136 -0.67 4.37 15.11
CA ASP A 136 -0.08 5.60 15.64
C ASP A 136 1.39 5.79 15.22
N THR A 137 2.07 4.73 14.75
CA THR A 137 3.47 4.77 14.30
C THR A 137 3.60 5.15 12.83
N VAL A 138 2.70 4.65 11.97
CA VAL A 138 2.77 4.87 10.53
C VAL A 138 2.19 6.23 10.12
N SER A 139 2.79 6.86 9.11
CA SER A 139 2.44 8.18 8.59
C SER A 139 1.42 8.12 7.44
N PHE A 140 1.26 6.94 6.83
CA PHE A 140 0.33 6.69 5.73
C PHE A 140 -1.04 6.17 6.22
N PRO A 141 -2.11 6.40 5.44
CA PRO A 141 -3.44 5.90 5.77
C PRO A 141 -3.49 4.36 5.75
N VAL A 142 -4.08 3.80 6.81
CA VAL A 142 -4.54 2.40 6.85
C VAL A 142 -6.06 2.36 6.67
N VAL A 143 -6.54 1.52 5.75
CA VAL A 143 -7.93 1.51 5.30
C VAL A 143 -8.60 0.12 5.37
N SER A 144 -9.89 0.10 5.71
CA SER A 144 -10.75 -1.08 5.58
C SER A 144 -12.20 -0.69 5.30
N GLY A 145 -12.73 -1.06 4.12
CA GLY A 145 -14.05 -0.64 3.66
C GLY A 145 -15.22 -1.37 4.32
N ASN A 146 -14.97 -2.54 4.92
CA ASN A 146 -15.99 -3.41 5.50
C ASN A 146 -15.76 -3.73 6.99
N LEU A 147 -14.93 -2.94 7.68
CA LEU A 147 -14.64 -3.11 9.10
C LEU A 147 -15.48 -2.13 9.96
N ASP A 148 -16.26 -2.67 10.89
CA ASP A 148 -17.00 -1.88 11.88
C ASP A 148 -16.24 -1.82 13.21
N LEU A 149 -15.71 -0.64 13.53
CA LEU A 149 -14.98 -0.36 14.77
C LEU A 149 -15.77 0.51 15.75
N SER A 150 -17.07 0.69 15.53
CA SER A 150 -17.91 1.59 16.34
C SER A 150 -17.95 1.22 17.83
N LEU A 151 -17.78 -0.06 18.14
CA LEU A 151 -17.79 -0.61 19.51
C LEU A 151 -16.38 -0.76 20.13
N SER A 152 -15.31 -0.55 19.38
CA SER A 152 -13.94 -0.62 19.94
C SER A 152 -13.61 0.67 20.69
N GLU A 153 -13.06 0.56 21.89
CA GLU A 153 -12.58 1.75 22.61
C GLU A 153 -11.28 2.28 22.00
N GLU A 154 -10.41 1.38 21.53
CA GLU A 154 -9.06 1.66 21.03
C GLU A 154 -9.01 2.11 19.57
N LEU A 155 -9.81 1.47 18.71
CA LEU A 155 -9.72 1.62 17.24
C LEU A 155 -10.83 2.49 16.65
N ARG A 156 -11.80 2.95 17.45
CA ARG A 156 -12.89 3.80 16.95
C ARG A 156 -12.35 5.08 16.32
N GLY A 157 -12.58 5.22 15.02
CA GLY A 157 -12.11 6.34 14.21
C GLY A 157 -10.62 6.29 13.83
N ALA A 158 -9.90 5.21 14.16
CA ALA A 158 -8.48 5.06 13.84
C ALA A 158 -8.25 4.54 12.41
N VAL A 159 -9.14 3.70 11.89
CA VAL A 159 -9.07 3.16 10.52
C VAL A 159 -10.11 3.87 9.64
N ARG A 160 -9.68 4.31 8.45
CA ARG A 160 -10.59 4.95 7.48
C ARG A 160 -11.25 3.87 6.62
N ASN A 161 -12.47 4.12 6.16
CA ASN A 161 -13.14 3.19 5.24
C ASN A 161 -12.59 3.25 3.80
N HIS A 162 -11.98 4.37 3.43
CA HIS A 162 -11.32 4.58 2.14
C HIS A 162 -10.34 5.76 2.26
N VAL A 163 -9.53 5.96 1.22
CA VAL A 163 -8.73 7.19 1.05
C VAL A 163 -8.80 7.66 -0.40
N VAL A 164 -8.59 8.95 -0.61
CA VAL A 164 -8.39 9.54 -1.94
C VAL A 164 -7.00 10.14 -1.96
N LEU A 165 -6.13 9.62 -2.82
CA LEU A 165 -4.76 10.09 -3.02
C LEU A 165 -4.73 11.10 -4.17
N ASP A 166 -3.85 12.10 -4.10
CA ASP A 166 -3.52 12.98 -5.22
C ASP A 166 -2.27 12.44 -5.92
N VAL A 167 -2.41 12.06 -7.19
CA VAL A 167 -1.35 11.43 -7.97
C VAL A 167 -1.27 12.14 -9.32
N GLY A 168 -0.22 12.93 -9.54
CA GLY A 168 -0.05 13.71 -10.77
C GLY A 168 -1.16 14.73 -11.04
N GLY A 169 -1.82 15.26 -10.00
CA GLY A 169 -2.98 16.15 -10.16
C GLY A 169 -4.30 15.41 -10.46
N HIS A 170 -4.31 14.09 -10.36
CA HIS A 170 -5.49 13.24 -10.46
C HIS A 170 -5.86 12.65 -9.10
N ARG A 171 -7.16 12.44 -8.87
CA ARG A 171 -7.66 11.82 -7.63
C ARG A 171 -7.81 10.32 -7.80
N LEU A 172 -7.06 9.55 -7.03
CA LEU A 172 -7.14 8.08 -6.97
C LEU A 172 -7.88 7.64 -5.71
N GLY A 173 -9.09 7.10 -5.86
CA GLY A 173 -9.84 6.51 -4.75
C GLY A 173 -9.38 5.09 -4.44
N VAL A 174 -9.08 4.79 -3.19
CA VAL A 174 -8.63 3.47 -2.71
C VAL A 174 -9.62 2.95 -1.67
N ILE A 175 -10.16 1.77 -1.94
CA ILE A 175 -11.07 1.02 -1.05
C ILE A 175 -10.47 -0.37 -0.87
N SER A 176 -10.45 -0.87 0.35
CA SER A 176 -10.01 -2.22 0.68
C SER A 176 -11.16 -3.09 1.18
N ALA A 177 -10.98 -4.40 1.10
CA ALA A 177 -11.90 -5.40 1.64
C ALA A 177 -11.10 -6.37 2.51
N LEU A 178 -11.47 -6.46 3.78
CA LEU A 178 -10.94 -7.42 4.75
C LEU A 178 -11.72 -8.73 4.64
N ALA A 179 -11.04 -9.86 4.81
CA ALA A 179 -11.65 -11.18 4.81
C ALA A 179 -12.72 -11.30 5.91
N THR A 180 -13.90 -11.82 5.56
CA THR A 180 -15.07 -11.84 6.47
C THR A 180 -14.96 -12.85 7.60
N ASP A 181 -14.00 -13.77 7.51
CA ASP A 181 -13.64 -14.78 8.49
C ASP A 181 -12.53 -14.32 9.44
N THR A 182 -12.17 -13.02 9.46
CA THR A 182 -11.14 -12.46 10.38
C THR A 182 -11.38 -12.84 11.85
N ALA A 183 -12.64 -12.93 12.29
CA ALA A 183 -12.98 -13.35 13.66
C ALA A 183 -12.62 -14.81 13.98
N GLU A 184 -12.37 -15.63 12.95
CA GLU A 184 -11.94 -17.03 13.04
C GLU A 184 -10.44 -17.18 12.74
N THR A 185 -9.89 -16.33 11.87
CA THR A 185 -8.50 -16.41 11.37
C THR A 185 -7.54 -15.47 12.09
N SER A 186 -8.02 -14.70 13.06
CA SER A 186 -7.21 -13.91 13.98
C SER A 186 -7.71 -14.06 15.41
N SER A 187 -6.80 -14.23 16.36
CA SER A 187 -7.10 -14.24 17.79
C SER A 187 -5.90 -13.73 18.57
N PRO A 188 -6.08 -12.73 19.45
CA PRO A 188 -5.18 -12.52 20.59
C PRO A 188 -5.23 -13.68 21.59
#